data_AF-A0A7Z0J1A4-F1
#
_entry.id   AF-A0A7Z0J1A4-F1
#
_cell.length_a   1.000
_cell.length_b   1.000
_cell.length_c   1.000
_cell.angle_alpha   90.00
_cell.angle_beta   90.00
_cell.angle_gamma   90.00
#
_symmetry.space_group_name_H-M   'P 1'
#
loop_
_entity.id
_entity.type
_entity.pdbx_description
1 polymer ?
#
loop_
_entity_poly.entity_id
_entity_poly.type
_entity_poly.pdbx_seq_one_letter_code
_entity_poly.pdbx_strand_id
1 'polypeptide(L)'
;MSDVPDFSEDELAAVREFANRRYVRGADKWVPKLVHLQLWDEARGKLNARGQRIEAVVVGSHDGSQAEISAIGRWIWGKQTREQRIALEQELLDLKLGWVCEKGGVDLNARGQMLLHGLHMSTR
;
A
#
# COMPACT_ATOMS: atom_id res chain seq x y z
N MET A 1 -17.33 5.51 -23.35
CA MET A 1 -17.84 5.34 -21.98
C MET A 1 -16.66 4.90 -21.15
N SER A 2 -16.30 5.63 -20.10
CA SER A 2 -15.19 5.22 -19.24
C SER A 2 -15.58 3.94 -18.52
N ASP A 3 -14.88 2.84 -18.80
CA ASP A 3 -14.93 1.60 -18.00
C ASP A 3 -14.37 1.92 -16.62
N VAL A 4 -15.17 2.61 -15.78
CA VAL A 4 -14.90 2.67 -14.36
C VAL A 4 -15.26 1.28 -13.84
N PRO A 5 -14.28 0.50 -13.35
CA PRO A 5 -14.59 -0.82 -12.83
C PRO A 5 -15.59 -0.69 -11.67
N ASP A 6 -16.69 -1.41 -11.75
CA ASP A 6 -17.69 -1.47 -10.68
C ASP A 6 -17.12 -2.33 -9.54
N PHE A 7 -16.41 -1.68 -8.62
CA PHE A 7 -15.87 -2.27 -7.40
C PHE A 7 -16.67 -1.73 -6.22
N SER A 8 -17.12 -2.63 -5.36
CA SER A 8 -17.76 -2.25 -4.10
C SER A 8 -16.74 -1.71 -3.10
N GLU A 9 -17.18 -0.87 -2.16
CA GLU A 9 -16.34 -0.36 -1.07
C GLU A 9 -15.73 -1.48 -0.22
N ASP A 10 -16.49 -2.56 -0.01
CA ASP A 10 -16.02 -3.76 0.71
C ASP A 10 -14.84 -4.43 0.01
N GLU A 11 -14.88 -4.53 -1.32
CA GLU A 11 -13.79 -5.07 -2.12
C GLU A 11 -12.56 -4.16 -2.12
N LEU A 12 -12.77 -2.85 -2.29
CA LEU A 12 -11.70 -1.85 -2.22
C LEU A 12 -11.00 -1.88 -0.86
N ALA A 13 -11.77 -1.93 0.23
CA ALA A 13 -11.26 -1.96 1.59
C ALA A 13 -10.50 -3.27 1.87
N ALA A 14 -11.06 -4.42 1.52
CA ALA A 14 -10.44 -5.72 1.77
C ALA A 14 -9.10 -5.86 1.01
N VAL A 15 -9.05 -5.45 -0.26
CA VAL A 15 -7.81 -5.52 -1.04
C VAL A 15 -6.79 -4.50 -0.53
N ARG A 16 -7.20 -3.29 -0.16
CA ARG A 16 -6.31 -2.28 0.42
C ARG A 16 -5.70 -2.77 1.73
N GLU A 17 -6.51 -3.35 2.61
CA GLU A 17 -6.03 -3.90 3.89
C GLU A 17 -5.06 -5.05 3.67
N PHE A 18 -5.40 -6.00 2.79
CA PHE A 18 -4.50 -7.09 2.42
C PHE A 18 -3.18 -6.56 1.83
N ALA A 19 -3.23 -5.65 0.86
CA ALA A 19 -2.04 -5.09 0.23
C ALA A 19 -1.12 -4.39 1.23
N ASN A 20 -1.68 -3.64 2.18
CA ASN A 20 -0.93 -2.97 3.24
C ASN A 20 -0.27 -3.94 4.22
N ARG A 21 -0.91 -5.09 4.48
CA ARG A 21 -0.54 -6.02 5.55
C ARG A 21 0.09 -7.33 5.08
N ARG A 22 0.19 -7.58 3.76
CA ARG A 22 0.68 -8.87 3.21
C ARG A 22 2.11 -9.24 3.63
N TYR A 23 2.91 -8.27 4.04
CA TYR A 23 4.28 -8.48 4.52
C TYR A 23 4.39 -8.52 6.06
N VAL A 24 3.28 -8.27 6.77
CA VAL A 24 3.22 -8.33 8.22
C VAL A 24 3.01 -9.78 8.66
N ARG A 25 3.65 -10.19 9.77
CA ARG A 25 3.47 -11.53 10.34
C ARG A 25 1.98 -11.76 10.66
N GLY A 26 1.42 -12.85 10.13
CA GLY A 26 0.00 -13.18 10.29
C GLY A 26 -0.92 -12.56 9.23
N ALA A 27 -0.36 -12.14 8.09
CA ALA A 27 -1.10 -11.66 6.91
C ALA A 27 -2.24 -12.58 6.47
N ASP A 28 -2.11 -13.90 6.70
CA ASP A 28 -3.12 -14.89 6.34
C ASP A 28 -4.49 -14.62 6.97
N LYS A 29 -4.55 -13.85 8.07
CA LYS A 29 -5.81 -13.44 8.72
C LYS A 29 -6.73 -12.62 7.81
N TRP A 30 -6.19 -12.01 6.76
CA TRP A 30 -6.95 -11.16 5.82
C TRP A 30 -7.47 -11.93 4.61
N VAL A 31 -6.95 -13.14 4.36
CA VAL A 31 -7.35 -14.00 3.24
C VAL A 31 -8.82 -14.44 3.32
N PRO A 32 -9.41 -14.80 4.48
CA PRO A 32 -10.80 -15.23 4.54
C PRO A 32 -11.81 -14.19 4.01
N LYS A 33 -11.60 -12.89 4.25
CA LYS A 33 -12.46 -11.84 3.71
C LYS A 33 -12.32 -11.75 2.18
N LEU A 34 -11.11 -11.92 1.65
CA LEU A 34 -10.88 -11.99 0.19
C LEU A 34 -11.52 -13.22 -0.46
N VAL A 35 -11.48 -14.38 0.22
CA VAL A 35 -12.17 -15.61 -0.23
C VAL A 35 -13.68 -15.40 -0.24
N HIS A 36 -14.24 -14.84 0.83
CA HIS A 36 -15.68 -14.53 0.91
C HIS A 36 -16.15 -13.59 -0.20
N LEU A 37 -15.33 -12.59 -0.54
CA LEU A 37 -15.58 -11.65 -1.63
C LEU A 37 -15.23 -12.20 -3.02
N GLN A 38 -14.83 -13.48 -3.13
CA GLN A 38 -14.42 -14.10 -4.39
C GLN A 38 -13.29 -13.35 -5.10
N LEU A 39 -12.33 -12.80 -4.35
CA LEU A 39 -11.16 -12.08 -4.85
C LEU A 39 -9.86 -12.89 -4.74
N TRP A 40 -9.91 -14.06 -4.12
CA TRP A 40 -8.77 -14.94 -3.89
C TRP A 40 -8.79 -16.15 -4.81
N ASP A 41 -7.63 -16.50 -5.36
CA ASP A 41 -7.39 -17.76 -6.06
C ASP A 41 -6.69 -18.71 -5.08
N GLU A 42 -7.48 -19.61 -4.48
CA GLU A 42 -6.98 -20.57 -3.48
C GLU A 42 -5.91 -21.50 -4.04
N ALA A 43 -6.07 -21.96 -5.29
CA ALA A 43 -5.13 -22.88 -5.92
C ALA A 43 -3.76 -22.23 -6.14
N ARG A 44 -3.73 -20.91 -6.38
CA ARG A 44 -2.49 -20.16 -6.60
C ARG A 44 -2.01 -19.38 -5.38
N GLY A 45 -2.77 -19.35 -4.29
CA GLY A 45 -2.45 -18.60 -3.07
C GLY A 45 -2.23 -17.11 -3.32
N LYS A 46 -3.03 -16.48 -4.19
CA LYS A 46 -2.90 -15.05 -4.53
C LYS A 46 -4.24 -14.42 -4.93
N LEU A 47 -4.26 -13.09 -5.06
CA LEU A 47 -5.41 -12.39 -5.66
C LEU A 47 -5.71 -12.92 -7.07
N ASN A 48 -6.98 -13.14 -7.35
CA ASN A 48 -7.45 -13.50 -8.70
C ASN A 48 -7.43 -12.27 -9.63
N ALA A 49 -7.86 -12.43 -10.88
CA ALA A 49 -7.83 -11.36 -11.87
C ALA A 49 -8.63 -10.11 -11.44
N ARG A 50 -9.75 -10.27 -10.74
CA ARG A 50 -10.53 -9.13 -10.22
C ARG A 50 -9.82 -8.46 -9.06
N GLY A 51 -9.34 -9.24 -8.10
CA GLY A 51 -8.54 -8.76 -6.96
C GLY A 51 -7.30 -7.97 -7.41
N GLN A 52 -6.61 -8.42 -8.46
CA GLN A 52 -5.45 -7.72 -9.03
C GLN A 52 -5.83 -6.38 -9.69
N ARG A 53 -6.99 -6.29 -10.36
CA ARG A 53 -7.47 -5.01 -10.91
C ARG A 53 -7.83 -4.02 -9.80
N ILE A 54 -8.45 -4.52 -8.72
CA ILE A 54 -8.73 -3.70 -7.54
C ILE A 54 -7.41 -3.24 -6.91
N GLU A 55 -6.42 -4.14 -6.76
CA GLU A 55 -5.11 -3.81 -6.22
C GLU A 55 -4.45 -2.68 -7.02
N ALA A 56 -4.48 -2.76 -8.35
CA ALA A 56 -3.97 -1.72 -9.22
C ALA A 56 -4.66 -0.35 -8.99
N VAL A 57 -5.97 -0.34 -8.72
CA VAL A 57 -6.71 0.89 -8.42
C VAL A 57 -6.39 1.44 -7.02
N VAL A 58 -6.34 0.59 -5.99
CA VAL A 58 -6.13 1.06 -4.61
C VAL A 58 -4.66 1.37 -4.28
N VAL A 59 -3.73 0.71 -4.95
CA VAL A 59 -2.28 0.93 -4.78
C VAL A 59 -1.75 1.99 -5.75
N GLY A 60 -2.32 2.09 -6.96
CA GLY A 60 -1.89 3.04 -7.97
C GLY A 60 -0.59 2.64 -8.70
N SER A 61 -0.10 3.51 -9.59
CA SER A 61 1.10 3.28 -10.39
C SER A 61 2.40 3.56 -9.61
N HIS A 62 3.54 3.37 -10.26
CA HIS A 62 4.85 3.77 -9.71
C HIS A 62 5.06 5.30 -9.74
N ASP A 63 4.20 6.04 -10.42
CA ASP A 63 4.28 7.48 -10.53
C ASP A 63 3.64 8.11 -9.29
N GLY A 64 4.37 9.03 -8.66
CA GLY A 64 3.92 9.82 -7.53
C GLY A 64 4.00 11.31 -7.83
N SER A 65 3.20 12.09 -7.12
CA SER A 65 3.41 13.53 -7.04
C SER A 65 4.79 13.85 -6.47
N GLN A 66 5.30 15.05 -6.75
CA GLN A 66 6.59 15.50 -6.23
C GLN A 66 6.68 15.42 -4.69
N ALA A 67 5.57 15.70 -4.00
CA ALA A 67 5.48 15.58 -2.54
C ALA A 67 5.62 14.13 -2.07
N GLU A 68 4.90 13.18 -2.70
CA GLU A 68 5.00 11.76 -2.36
C GLU A 68 6.43 11.23 -2.59
N ILE A 69 7.03 11.53 -3.75
CA ILE A 69 8.39 11.10 -4.09
C ILE A 69 9.42 11.70 -3.10
N SER A 70 9.27 12.98 -2.73
CA SER A 70 10.15 13.63 -1.76
C SER A 70 10.05 12.99 -0.36
N ALA A 71 8.83 12.69 0.10
CA ALA A 71 8.60 12.04 1.39
C ALA A 71 9.20 10.61 1.41
N ILE A 72 8.96 9.81 0.38
CA ILE A 72 9.54 8.45 0.27
C ILE A 72 11.07 8.51 0.17
N GLY A 73 11.63 9.47 -0.57
CA GLY A 73 13.08 9.66 -0.65
C GLY A 73 13.71 9.94 0.72
N ARG A 74 13.08 10.80 1.53
CA ARG A 74 13.51 11.05 2.91
C ARG A 74 13.32 9.85 3.83
N TRP A 75 12.27 9.06 3.62
CA TRP A 75 12.02 7.84 4.40
C TRP A 75 13.15 6.82 4.30
N ILE A 76 13.75 6.67 3.12
CA ILE A 76 14.83 5.69 2.89
C ILE A 76 16.22 6.27 3.11
N TRP A 77 16.51 7.45 2.57
CA TRP A 77 17.87 7.99 2.51
C TRP A 77 18.11 9.16 3.46
N GLY A 78 17.08 9.62 4.17
CA GLY A 78 17.19 10.73 5.11
C GLY A 78 17.91 10.33 6.39
N LYS A 79 19.00 11.03 6.74
CA LYS A 79 19.48 11.05 8.11
C LYS A 79 18.58 11.99 8.91
N GLN A 80 17.87 11.45 9.90
CA GLN A 80 16.86 12.19 10.65
C GLN A 80 17.15 12.19 12.14
N THR A 81 16.96 13.33 12.80
CA THR A 81 16.74 13.36 14.25
C THR A 81 15.40 12.72 14.59
N ARG A 82 15.14 12.49 15.89
CA ARG A 82 13.86 11.94 16.34
C ARG A 82 12.67 12.83 15.94
N GLU A 83 12.81 14.14 16.09
CA GLU A 83 11.78 15.13 15.74
C GLU A 83 11.52 15.14 14.23
N GLN A 84 12.58 15.07 13.42
CA GLN A 84 12.48 14.98 11.97
C GLN A 84 11.82 13.68 11.52
N ARG A 85 12.07 12.57 12.23
CA ARG A 85 11.42 11.29 11.98
C ARG A 85 9.92 11.37 12.28
N ILE A 86 9.53 11.91 13.43
CA ILE A 86 8.11 12.10 13.79
C ILE A 86 7.40 12.99 12.77
N ALA A 87 8.02 14.10 12.36
CA ALA A 87 7.44 14.98 11.35
C ALA A 87 7.26 14.26 10.00
N LEU A 88 8.23 13.45 9.58
CA LEU A 88 8.09 12.64 8.37
C LEU A 88 7.00 11.57 8.50
N GLU A 89 6.89 10.91 9.65
CA GLU A 89 5.84 9.92 9.89
C GLU A 89 4.45 10.56 9.80
N GLN A 90 4.27 11.75 10.36
CA GLN A 90 3.02 12.52 10.21
C GLN A 90 2.77 12.89 8.74
N GLU A 91 3.78 13.37 8.03
CA GLU A 91 3.66 13.71 6.60
C GLU A 91 3.27 12.50 5.74
N LEU A 92 3.82 11.31 6.02
CA LEU A 92 3.44 10.07 5.34
C LEU A 92 1.97 9.69 5.60
N LEU A 93 1.45 9.94 6.79
CA LEU A 93 0.04 9.73 7.11
C LEU A 93 -0.85 10.73 6.35
N ASP A 94 -0.47 12.01 6.32
CA ASP A 94 -1.21 13.08 5.63
C ASP A 94 -1.27 12.83 4.11
N LEU A 95 -0.16 12.34 3.53
CA LEU A 95 -0.07 11.93 2.13
C LEU A 95 -0.73 10.57 1.84
N LYS A 96 -1.29 9.89 2.84
CA LYS A 96 -1.87 8.55 2.72
C LYS A 96 -0.88 7.52 2.15
N LEU A 97 0.40 7.65 2.49
CA LEU A 97 1.49 6.74 2.13
C LEU A 97 1.90 5.82 3.30
N GLY A 98 1.47 6.14 4.51
CA GLY A 98 1.73 5.37 5.72
C GLY A 98 0.47 4.86 6.40
N TRP A 99 0.68 4.01 7.41
CA TRP A 99 -0.34 3.61 8.38
C TRP A 99 0.32 3.41 9.75
N VAL A 100 -0.44 3.63 10.83
CA VAL A 100 0.05 3.42 12.20
C VAL A 100 0.02 1.93 12.52
N CYS A 101 1.19 1.34 12.76
CA CYS A 101 1.31 -0.07 13.10
C CYS A 101 0.96 -0.35 14.56
N GLU A 102 0.72 -1.62 14.90
CA GLU A 102 0.29 -2.03 16.25
C GLU A 102 1.33 -1.72 17.33
N LYS A 103 2.58 -1.46 16.94
CA LYS A 103 3.68 -1.10 17.85
C LYS A 103 3.77 0.42 18.11
N GLY A 104 2.88 1.21 17.51
CA GLY A 104 2.82 2.67 17.70
C GLY A 104 3.75 3.50 16.82
N GLY A 105 4.36 2.89 15.79
CA GLY A 105 5.12 3.61 14.75
C GLY A 105 4.32 3.73 13.45
N VAL A 106 4.86 4.44 12.46
CA VAL A 106 4.29 4.48 11.10
C VAL A 106 5.09 3.56 10.18
N ASP A 107 4.41 2.70 9.44
CA ASP A 107 4.98 1.92 8.34
C ASP A 107 4.42 2.40 7.01
N LEU A 108 5.18 2.21 5.92
CA LEU A 108 4.66 2.46 4.58
C LEU A 108 3.51 1.50 4.26
N ASN A 109 2.42 2.04 3.73
CA ASN A 109 1.32 1.27 3.18
C ASN A 109 1.65 0.80 1.75
N ALA A 110 0.74 0.08 1.09
CA ALA A 110 0.98 -0.48 -0.24
C ALA A 110 1.33 0.58 -1.30
N ARG A 111 0.70 1.76 -1.26
CA ARG A 111 1.04 2.89 -2.14
C ARG A 111 2.46 3.41 -1.85
N GLY A 112 2.79 3.62 -0.58
CA GLY A 112 4.14 4.02 -0.17
C GLY A 112 5.22 3.02 -0.62
N GLN A 113 4.94 1.72 -0.48
CA GLN A 113 5.82 0.65 -0.95
C GLN A 113 5.94 0.61 -2.49
N MET A 114 4.85 0.89 -3.22
CA MET A 114 4.86 0.96 -4.68
C MET A 114 5.75 2.09 -5.19
N LEU A 115 5.62 3.29 -4.61
CA LEU A 115 6.46 4.44 -4.96
C LEU A 115 7.91 4.21 -4.61
N LEU A 116 8.16 3.58 -3.46
CA LEU A 116 9.49 3.16 -3.07
C LEU A 116 10.12 2.22 -4.11
N HIS A 117 9.38 1.21 -4.54
CA HIS A 117 9.85 0.29 -5.57
C HIS A 117 10.16 1.01 -6.90
N GLY A 118 9.34 1.99 -7.29
CA GLY A 118 9.57 2.82 -8.48
C GLY A 118 10.89 3.61 -8.41
N LEU A 119 11.20 4.19 -7.24
CA LEU A 119 12.46 4.91 -7.03
C LEU A 119 13.70 4.01 -7.15
N HIS A 120 13.62 2.76 -6.69
CA HIS A 120 14.69 1.79 -6.87
C HIS A 120 14.87 1.34 -8.32
N MET A 121 13.80 1.36 -9.13
CA MET A 121 13.87 1.02 -10.55
C MET A 121 14.43 2.16 -11.40
N SER A 122 14.18 3.42 -11.01
CA SER A 122 14.69 4.60 -11.72
C SER A 122 16.18 4.88 -11.51
N THR A 123 16.83 4.18 -10.58
CA THR A 123 18.26 4.36 -10.24
C THR A 123 19.18 3.26 -10.80
N ARG A 124 18.66 2.37 -11.66
CA ARG A 124 19.41 1.39 -12.45
C ARG A 124 19.44 1.78 -13.91
#